data_AF-A0A9Q0T2R8-F1
#
_entry.id   AF-A0A9Q0T2R8-F1
#
_cell.length_a   1.000
_cell.length_b   1.000
_cell.length_c   1.000
_cell.angle_alpha   90.00
_cell.angle_beta   90.00
_cell.angle_gamma   90.00
#
_symmetry.space_group_name_H-M   'P 1'
#
loop_
_entity.id
_entity.type
_entity.pdbx_description
1 polymer ?
#
loop_
_entity_poly.entity_id
_entity_poly.type
_entity_poly.pdbx_seq_one_letter_code
_entity_poly.pdbx_strand_id
1 'polypeptide(L)' 'MARIKVHELREKSKTELLAQLKELKAELALLRVAKVTGGAPNKLSKIKVVRLSIAQVLTVISAS' A
#
# COMPACT_ATOMS: atom_id res chain seq x y z
N MET A 1 8.54 -3.88 -2.26
CA MET A 1 7.26 -3.45 -2.86
C MET A 1 7.55 -2.74 -4.16
N ALA A 2 7.35 -3.45 -5.28
CA ALA A 2 7.31 -2.82 -6.59
C ALA A 2 6.05 -1.95 -6.69
N ARG A 3 6.06 -0.96 -7.58
CA ARG A 3 4.93 -0.05 -7.79
C ARG A 3 3.73 -0.85 -8.32
N ILE A 4 2.62 -0.86 -7.57
CA ILE A 4 1.40 -1.55 -8.00
C ILE A 4 0.85 -0.87 -9.26
N LYS A 5 0.51 -1.67 -10.26
CA LYS A 5 -0.14 -1.17 -11.48
C LYS A 5 -1.65 -1.29 -11.34
N VAL A 6 -2.36 -0.24 -11.73
CA VAL A 6 -3.82 -0.13 -11.51
C VAL A 6 -4.61 -1.14 -12.36
N HIS A 7 -4.12 -1.56 -13.54
CA HIS A 7 -4.79 -2.57 -14.34
C HIS A 7 -4.84 -3.94 -13.65
N GLU A 8 -3.76 -4.33 -12.98
CA GLU A 8 -3.68 -5.59 -12.20
C GLU A 8 -4.64 -5.59 -10.99
N LEU A 9 -5.08 -4.43 -10.53
CA LEU A 9 -6.05 -4.31 -9.44
C LEU A 9 -7.49 -4.45 -9.93
N ARG A 10 -7.77 -4.12 -11.20
CA ARG A 10 -9.13 -4.21 -11.77
C ARG A 10 -9.54 -5.64 -12.11
N GLU A 11 -8.56 -6.51 -12.35
CA GLU A 11 -8.78 -7.93 -12.63
C GLU A 11 -9.03 -8.74 -11.35
N LYS A 12 -8.83 -8.14 -10.17
CA LYS A 12 -8.96 -8.81 -8.87
C LYS A 12 -10.35 -8.69 -8.28
N SER A 13 -10.71 -9.69 -7.48
CA SER A 13 -11.97 -9.70 -6.74
C SER A 13 -11.96 -8.69 -5.57
N LYS A 14 -13.15 -8.26 -5.15
CA LYS A 14 -13.31 -7.31 -4.02
C LYS A 14 -12.70 -7.85 -2.71
N THR A 15 -12.77 -9.17 -2.49
CA THR A 15 -12.19 -9.84 -1.32
C THR A 15 -10.66 -9.79 -1.33
N GLU A 16 -10.04 -10.03 -2.48
CA GLU A 16 -8.59 -9.88 -2.66
C GLU A 16 -8.12 -8.44 -2.47
N LEU A 17 -8.87 -7.46 -3.00
CA LEU A 17 -8.56 -6.05 -2.82
C LEU A 17 -8.61 -5.63 -1.35
N LEU A 18 -9.57 -6.15 -0.58
CA LEU A 18 -9.66 -5.91 0.86
C LEU A 18 -8.52 -6.58 1.64
N ALA A 19 -8.11 -7.79 1.25
CA ALA A 19 -6.96 -8.47 1.83
C ALA A 19 -5.67 -7.67 1.58
N GLN A 20 -5.42 -7.25 0.34
CA GLN A 20 -4.27 -6.41 -0.01
C GLN A 20 -4.27 -5.08 0.73
N LEU A 21 -5.44 -4.45 0.91
CA LEU A 21 -5.57 -3.22 1.67
C LEU A 21 -5.14 -3.41 3.14
N LYS A 22 -5.48 -4.55 3.75
CA LYS A 22 -5.11 -4.86 5.14
C LYS A 22 -3.60 -5.04 5.28
N GLU A 23 -2.97 -5.75 4.35
CA GLU A 23 -1.52 -5.95 4.33
C GLU A 23 -0.76 -4.63 4.14
N LEU A 24 -1.17 -3.79 3.18
CA LEU A 24 -0.54 -2.49 2.93
C LEU A 24 -0.66 -1.55 4.13
N LYS A 25 -1.78 -1.57 4.86
CA LYS A 25 -1.95 -0.79 6.10
C LYS A 25 -1.02 -1.27 7.22
N ALA A 26 -0.83 -2.59 7.36
CA ALA A 26 0.10 -3.16 8.33
C ALA A 26 1.55 -2.77 8.01
N GLU A 27 1.96 -2.85 6.74
CA GLU A 27 3.29 -2.40 6.30
C GLU A 27 3.49 -0.91 6.56
N LEU A 28 2.48 -0.07 6.28
CA LEU A 28 2.55 1.36 6.57
C LEU A 28 2.77 1.64 8.07
N ALA A 29 2.11 0.88 8.95
CA ALA A 29 2.29 1.03 10.40
C ALA A 29 3.75 0.75 10.81
N LEU A 30 4.32 -0.35 10.31
CA LEU A 30 5.72 -0.71 10.55
C LEU A 30 6.69 0.39 10.04
N LEU A 31 6.44 0.92 8.84
CA LEU A 31 7.27 1.98 8.27
C LEU A 31 7.16 3.30 9.05
N ARG A 32 5.99 3.60 9.66
CA ARG A 32 5.83 4.78 10.52
C ARG A 32 6.61 4.64 11.82
N VAL A 33 6.66 3.45 12.43
CA VAL A 33 7.53 3.19 13.59
C VAL A 33 9.00 3.32 13.21
N ALA A 34 9.39 2.74 12.06
CA ALA A 34 10.75 2.88 11.53
C ALA A 34 11.13 4.35 11.29
N LYS A 35 10.19 5.20 10.87
CA LYS A 35 10.42 6.64 10.72
C LYS A 35 10.76 7.31 12.05
N VAL A 36 10.00 7.01 13.10
CA VAL A 36 10.19 7.63 14.44
C VAL A 36 11.50 7.17 15.10
N THR A 37 11.91 5.92 14.84
CA THR A 37 13.12 5.32 15.41
C THR A 37 14.40 5.62 14.62
N GLY A 38 14.35 6.49 13.59
CA GLY A 38 15.52 6.85 12.78
C GLY A 38 15.98 5.74 11.82
N GLY A 39 15.05 4.90 11.35
CA GLY A 39 15.33 3.78 10.45
C GLY A 39 15.94 4.19 9.10
N ALA A 40 16.55 3.21 8.42
CA ALA A 40 17.31 3.43 7.18
C ALA A 40 16.54 4.22 6.08
N PRO A 41 17.22 5.10 5.31
CA PRO A 41 16.63 5.91 4.23
C PRO A 41 15.82 5.08 3.21
N ASN A 42 16.29 3.88 2.89
CA ASN A 42 15.62 2.96 1.97
C ASN A 42 14.28 2.41 2.47
N LYS A 43 14.04 2.43 3.80
CA LYS A 43 12.73 2.08 4.38
C LYS A 43 11.81 3.31 4.38
N LEU A 44 12.35 4.50 4.63
CA LEU A 44 11.61 5.77 4.62
C LEU A 44 11.05 6.11 3.23
N SER A 45 11.82 5.88 2.17
CA SER A 45 11.40 6.13 0.78
C SER A 45 10.18 5.27 0.37
N LYS A 46 10.00 4.09 0.98
CA LYS A 46 8.85 3.21 0.74
C LYS A 46 7.53 3.76 1.28
N ILE A 47 7.55 4.67 2.27
CA ILE A 47 6.33 5.24 2.86
C ILE A 47 5.48 5.93 1.79
N LYS A 48 6.10 6.70 0.89
CA LYS A 48 5.40 7.37 -0.20
C LYS A 48 4.73 6.37 -1.13
N VAL A 49 5.46 5.31 -1.50
CA VAL A 49 4.99 4.27 -2.42
C VAL A 49 3.80 3.52 -1.81
N VAL A 50 3.91 3.07 -0.55
CA VAL A 50 2.84 2.34 0.15
C VAL A 50 1.59 3.19 0.31
N ARG A 51 1.72 4.50 0.64
CA ARG A 51 0.57 5.41 0.70
C ARG A 51 -0.13 5.54 -0.65
N LEU A 52 0.62 5.66 -1.75
CA LEU A 52 0.06 5.74 -3.09
C LEU A 52 -0.67 4.44 -3.46
N SER A 53 -0.08 3.29 -3.14
CA SER A 53 -0.68 1.97 -3.38
C SER A 53 -2.00 1.77 -2.62
N ILE A 54 -2.08 2.22 -1.35
CA ILE A 54 -3.35 2.19 -0.59
C ILE A 54 -4.42 3.04 -1.27
N ALA A 55 -4.06 4.25 -1.72
CA ALA A 55 -4.99 5.13 -2.42
C ALA A 55 -5.52 4.47 -3.71
N GLN A 56 -4.64 3.87 -4.51
CA GLN A 56 -5.02 3.18 -5.75
C GLN A 56 -6.00 2.02 -5.51
N VAL A 57 -5.76 1.18 -4.49
CA VAL A 57 -6.66 0.08 -4.12
C VAL A 57 -8.03 0.62 -3.69
N LEU A 58 -8.06 1.66 -2.85
CA LEU A 58 -9.31 2.30 -2.44
C LEU A 58 -10.08 2.92 -3.62
N THR A 59 -9.36 3.54 -4.57
CA THR A 59 -9.97 4.09 -5.79
C THR A 59 -10.62 2.99 -6.63
N VAL A 60 -9.97 1.84 -6.81
CA VAL A 60 -10.55 0.73 -7.58
C VAL A 60 -11.78 0.15 -6.87
N ILE A 61 -11.73 -0.02 -5.54
CA ILE A 61 -12.88 -0.49 -4.75
C ILE A 61 -14.07 0.47 -4.84
N SER A 62 -13.83 1.78 -4.87
CA SER A 62 -14.87 2.80 -4.91
C SER A 62 -15.40 3.09 -6.32
N ALA A 63 -14.61 2.81 -7.36
CA ALA A 63 -14.97 3.04 -8.76
C ALA A 63 -15.62 1.81 -9.42
N SER A 64 -15.71 0.69 -8.68
CA SER A 64 -16.35 -0.57 -9.11
C SER A 64 -17.69 -0.76 -8.42
#